data_AF-A0AAD2EIW7-F1
#
_entry.id   AF-A0AAD2EIW7-F1
#
_cell.length_a   1.000
_cell.length_b   1.000
_cell.length_c   1.000
_cell.angle_alpha   90.00
_cell.angle_beta   90.00
_cell.angle_gamma   90.00
#
_symmetry.space_group_name_H-M   'P 1'
#
loop_
_entity.id
_entity.type
_entity.pdbx_description
1 polymer ?
#
loop_
_entity_poly.entity_id
_entity_poly.type
_entity_poly.pdbx_seq_one_letter_code
_entity_poly.pdbx_strand_id
1 'polypeptide(L)'
;MPTDASAQHRHPAQATSAAPPAIDMVVPWPVREWAPNVTADEAIAMRAALERGNVLHFPDLDFPLDAREQRFLDARWSDGKTKNINLRANETAVRGAVGEPADLADLAALIRRYADAAERLVLTLFPDYGPHLKRAGTSLRPAEIAGRPVS
;
A
#
# COMPACT_ATOMS: atom_id res chain seq x y z
N MET A 1 -16.79 28.55 -70.89
CA MET A 1 -16.84 29.69 -69.94
C MET A 1 -17.74 29.27 -68.80
N PRO A 2 -17.23 29.12 -67.56
CA PRO A 2 -17.64 28.01 -66.71
C PRO A 2 -18.78 28.37 -65.76
N THR A 3 -19.71 27.44 -65.64
CA THR A 3 -20.44 27.14 -64.40
C THR A 3 -19.92 25.81 -63.90
N ASP A 4 -19.31 25.74 -62.72
CA ASP A 4 -19.44 24.53 -61.90
C ASP A 4 -19.20 24.77 -60.42
N ALA A 5 -19.93 23.98 -59.64
CA ALA A 5 -20.19 24.12 -58.22
C ALA A 5 -19.00 23.71 -57.35
N SER A 6 -18.69 24.50 -56.32
CA SER A 6 -17.86 24.06 -55.20
C SER A 6 -18.68 23.17 -54.27
N ALA A 7 -18.51 21.85 -54.41
CA ALA A 7 -19.06 20.85 -53.52
C ALA A 7 -18.28 20.84 -52.19
N GLN A 8 -18.94 21.22 -51.11
CA GLN A 8 -18.46 21.03 -49.74
C GLN A 8 -18.61 19.54 -49.36
N HIS A 9 -17.50 18.80 -49.32
CA HIS A 9 -17.46 17.48 -48.68
C HIS A 9 -17.26 17.66 -47.17
N ARG A 10 -18.35 17.64 -46.41
CA ARG A 10 -18.30 17.39 -44.95
C ARG A 10 -18.14 15.89 -44.71
N HIS A 11 -16.97 15.47 -44.22
CA HIS A 11 -16.82 14.17 -43.56
C HIS A 11 -17.21 14.33 -42.08
N PRO A 12 -18.15 13.54 -41.53
CA PRO A 12 -18.33 13.49 -40.09
C PRO A 12 -17.23 12.61 -39.49
N ALA A 13 -16.51 13.16 -38.51
CA ALA A 13 -15.64 12.40 -37.63
C ALA A 13 -16.51 11.48 -36.75
N GLN A 14 -16.33 10.17 -36.88
CA GLN A 14 -16.85 9.21 -35.92
C GLN A 14 -15.70 8.79 -35.01
N ALA A 15 -15.51 9.54 -33.92
CA ALA A 15 -14.67 9.11 -32.82
C ALA A 15 -15.47 8.06 -32.03
N THR A 16 -15.11 6.79 -32.18
CA THR A 16 -15.57 5.72 -31.30
C THR A 16 -14.97 5.94 -29.91
N SER A 17 -15.76 6.53 -29.01
CA SER A 17 -15.48 6.52 -27.58
C SER A 17 -15.74 5.11 -27.06
N ALA A 18 -14.73 4.25 -27.13
CA ALA A 18 -14.73 3.02 -26.34
C ALA A 18 -14.46 3.43 -24.88
N ALA A 19 -15.40 3.12 -23.99
CA ALA A 19 -15.16 3.24 -22.56
C ALA A 19 -13.92 2.40 -22.20
N PRO A 20 -13.00 2.91 -21.36
CA PRO A 20 -11.85 2.13 -20.94
C PRO A 20 -12.36 0.84 -20.27
N PRO A 21 -11.71 -0.30 -20.52
CA PRO A 21 -12.11 -1.56 -19.90
C PRO A 21 -12.12 -1.40 -18.38
N ALA A 22 -13.15 -1.95 -17.73
CA ALA A 22 -13.24 -1.96 -16.27
C ALA A 22 -12.01 -2.69 -15.72
N ILE A 23 -11.10 -1.94 -15.10
CA ILE A 23 -9.95 -2.50 -14.40
C ILE A 23 -10.50 -3.13 -13.12
N ASP A 24 -10.33 -4.44 -12.97
CA ASP A 24 -10.53 -5.08 -11.67
C ASP A 24 -9.44 -4.57 -10.72
N MET A 25 -9.78 -3.50 -9.99
CA MET A 25 -8.80 -2.71 -9.25
C MET A 25 -8.20 -3.48 -8.07
N VAL A 26 -8.86 -4.54 -7.59
CA VAL A 26 -8.45 -5.29 -6.40
C VAL A 26 -8.35 -6.77 -6.75
N VAL A 27 -7.13 -7.29 -6.83
CA VAL A 27 -6.87 -8.68 -7.23
C VAL A 27 -6.54 -9.51 -5.99
N PRO A 28 -7.41 -10.46 -5.59
CA PRO A 28 -7.16 -11.31 -4.44
C PRO A 28 -6.13 -12.40 -4.76
N TRP A 29 -5.25 -12.68 -3.80
CA TRP A 29 -4.26 -13.76 -3.86
C TRP A 29 -4.24 -14.55 -2.55
N PRO A 30 -4.11 -15.90 -2.58
CA PRO A 30 -4.15 -16.74 -1.39
C PRO A 30 -2.81 -16.77 -0.62
N VAL A 31 -2.12 -15.64 -0.53
CA VAL A 31 -0.89 -15.48 0.25
C VAL A 31 -1.26 -15.39 1.73
N ARG A 32 -0.62 -16.22 2.56
CA ARG A 32 -0.89 -16.34 4.00
C ARG A 32 0.30 -16.07 4.89
N GLU A 33 1.48 -15.95 4.30
CA GLU A 33 2.76 -15.84 5.00
C GLU A 33 3.54 -14.66 4.47
N TRP A 34 4.35 -14.04 5.33
CA TRP A 34 5.16 -12.85 5.00
C TRP A 34 6.41 -13.17 4.17
N ALA A 35 6.69 -14.44 3.91
CA ALA A 35 7.72 -14.92 3.00
C ALA A 35 7.17 -16.12 2.21
N PRO A 36 6.16 -15.89 1.35
CA PRO A 36 5.41 -16.97 0.74
C PRO A 36 6.23 -17.70 -0.32
N ASN A 37 6.03 -19.01 -0.43
CA ASN A 37 6.53 -19.77 -1.57
C ASN A 37 5.49 -19.72 -2.69
N VAL A 38 5.77 -18.96 -3.75
CA VAL A 38 4.89 -18.80 -4.91
C VAL A 38 5.60 -19.31 -6.16
N THR A 39 4.83 -19.79 -7.12
CA THR A 39 5.36 -20.17 -8.43
C THR A 39 5.84 -18.93 -9.20
N ALA A 40 6.72 -19.15 -10.18
CA ALA A 40 7.20 -18.07 -11.05
C ALA A 40 6.04 -17.35 -11.78
N ASP A 41 5.05 -18.12 -12.25
CA ASP A 41 3.88 -17.57 -12.95
C ASP A 41 3.03 -16.69 -12.04
N GLU A 42 2.80 -17.10 -10.80
CA GLU A 42 2.09 -16.29 -9.79
C GLU A 42 2.84 -15.00 -9.47
N ALA A 43 4.17 -15.07 -9.28
CA ALA A 43 5.00 -13.90 -9.06
C ALA A 43 4.97 -12.93 -10.24
N ILE A 44 5.01 -13.44 -11.48
CA ILE A 44 4.89 -12.65 -12.71
C ILE A 44 3.51 -11.99 -12.79
N ALA A 45 2.44 -12.74 -12.51
CA ALA A 45 1.07 -12.22 -12.54
C ALA A 45 0.84 -11.12 -11.49
N MET A 46 1.28 -11.33 -10.25
CA MET A 46 1.22 -10.34 -9.17
C MET A 46 2.01 -9.07 -9.51
N ARG A 47 3.24 -9.23 -10.01
CA ARG A 47 4.08 -8.11 -10.43
C ARG A 47 3.42 -7.30 -11.53
N ALA A 48 2.93 -7.98 -12.56
CA ALA A 48 2.29 -7.32 -13.70
C ALA A 48 0.99 -6.61 -13.28
N ALA A 49 0.23 -7.15 -12.33
CA ALA A 49 -0.94 -6.48 -11.77
C ALA A 49 -0.54 -5.22 -10.97
N LEU A 50 0.47 -5.33 -10.12
CA LEU A 50 0.98 -4.19 -9.35
C LEU A 50 1.46 -3.04 -10.27
N GLU A 51 2.23 -3.36 -11.31
CA GLU A 51 2.77 -2.38 -12.27
C GLU A 51 1.68 -1.72 -13.15
N ARG A 52 0.51 -2.36 -13.30
CA ARG A 52 -0.66 -1.78 -13.97
C ARG A 52 -1.54 -0.93 -13.06
N GLY A 53 -1.20 -0.82 -11.78
CA GLY A 53 -1.96 -0.05 -10.79
C GLY A 53 -3.08 -0.84 -10.10
N ASN A 54 -3.08 -2.17 -10.18
CA ASN A 54 -3.97 -2.98 -9.36
C ASN A 54 -3.49 -3.00 -7.88
N VAL A 55 -4.45 -3.19 -6.98
CA VAL A 55 -4.20 -3.48 -5.56
C VAL A 55 -4.12 -4.99 -5.39
N LEU A 56 -2.98 -5.48 -4.93
CA LEU A 56 -2.85 -6.88 -4.49
C LEU A 56 -3.49 -7.02 -3.11
N HIS A 57 -4.50 -7.88 -3.01
CA HIS A 57 -5.24 -8.13 -1.77
C HIS A 57 -4.94 -9.53 -1.24
N PHE A 58 -4.41 -9.62 -0.02
CA PHE A 58 -4.06 -10.86 0.65
C PHE A 58 -4.98 -11.07 1.86
N PRO A 59 -6.21 -11.61 1.69
CA PRO A 59 -7.23 -11.64 2.74
C PRO A 59 -6.86 -12.51 3.94
N ASP A 60 -5.96 -13.48 3.74
CA ASP A 60 -5.52 -14.43 4.76
C ASP A 60 -4.11 -14.12 5.31
N LEU A 61 -3.52 -12.96 4.96
CA LEU A 61 -2.19 -12.54 5.42
C LEU A 61 -2.29 -11.70 6.69
N ASP A 62 -2.35 -12.38 7.84
CA ASP A 62 -2.39 -11.72 9.13
C ASP A 62 -0.99 -11.22 9.57
N PHE A 63 -0.96 -10.09 10.27
CA PHE A 63 0.19 -9.69 11.08
C PHE A 63 -0.06 -10.03 12.55
N PRO A 64 0.53 -11.11 13.08
CA PRO A 64 0.24 -11.53 14.46
C PRO A 64 0.81 -10.52 15.45
N LEU A 65 0.02 -10.22 16.49
CA LEU A 65 0.42 -9.43 17.65
C LEU A 65 0.53 -10.35 18.86
N ASP A 66 1.60 -10.20 19.62
CA ASP A 66 1.69 -10.85 20.93
C ASP A 66 0.77 -10.18 21.96
N ALA A 67 0.55 -10.84 23.10
CA ALA A 67 -0.35 -10.34 24.14
C ALA A 67 0.07 -8.98 24.73
N ARG A 68 1.37 -8.65 24.71
CA ARG A 68 1.88 -7.36 25.18
C ARG A 68 1.68 -6.28 24.14
N GLU A 69 1.84 -6.61 22.87
CA GLU A 69 1.68 -5.69 21.74
C GLU A 69 0.22 -5.27 21.53
N GLN A 70 -0.76 -6.12 21.87
CA GLN A 70 -2.19 -5.79 21.74
C GLN A 70 -2.59 -4.50 22.47
N ARG A 71 -1.89 -4.16 23.57
CA ARG A 71 -2.16 -2.92 24.30
C ARG A 71 -1.95 -1.67 23.45
N PHE A 72 -1.15 -1.74 22.37
CA PHE A 72 -0.83 -0.62 21.49
C PHE A 72 -1.93 -0.31 20.46
N LEU A 73 -2.99 -1.11 20.40
CA LEU A 73 -4.17 -0.87 19.57
C LEU A 73 -5.16 0.11 20.25
N ASP A 74 -4.63 1.18 20.83
CA ASP A 74 -5.40 2.19 21.56
C ASP A 74 -4.87 3.60 21.25
N ALA A 75 -5.77 4.54 20.96
CA ALA A 75 -5.44 5.92 20.65
C ALA A 75 -4.65 6.63 21.75
N ARG A 76 -4.72 6.17 23.01
CA ARG A 76 -3.98 6.73 24.15
C ARG A 76 -2.47 6.75 23.97
N TRP A 77 -1.93 5.88 23.10
CA TRP A 77 -0.50 5.83 22.80
C TRP A 77 -0.06 6.92 21.83
N SER A 78 -0.99 7.64 21.19
CA SER A 78 -0.67 8.77 20.32
C SER A 78 -0.50 10.06 21.14
N ASP A 79 0.43 10.91 20.72
CA ASP A 79 0.65 12.23 21.33
C ASP A 79 -0.42 13.27 20.99
N GLY A 80 -1.38 12.93 20.14
CA GLY A 80 -2.46 13.80 19.67
C GLY A 80 -2.01 14.96 18.77
N LYS A 81 -0.70 15.16 18.57
CA LYS A 81 -0.13 16.22 17.74
C LYS A 81 0.04 15.76 16.29
N THR A 82 0.25 14.47 16.12
CA THR A 82 0.45 13.85 14.81
C THR A 82 -0.66 12.86 14.50
N LYS A 83 -0.95 12.70 13.21
CA LYS A 83 -2.04 11.79 12.80
C LYS A 83 -1.71 10.33 13.08
N ASN A 84 -0.43 9.96 13.13
CA ASN A 84 0.01 8.58 13.28
C ASN A 84 1.30 8.50 14.10
N ILE A 85 1.49 7.37 14.77
CA ILE A 85 2.77 6.99 15.36
C ILE A 85 3.66 6.52 14.21
N ASN A 86 4.91 7.00 14.14
CA ASN A 86 5.82 6.65 13.06
C ASN A 86 7.21 6.25 13.55
N LEU A 87 7.82 5.32 12.82
CA LEU A 87 9.22 4.93 12.95
C LEU A 87 9.89 5.12 11.59
N ARG A 88 10.90 6.00 11.51
CA ARG A 88 11.65 6.18 10.26
C ARG A 88 12.57 4.97 10.02
N ALA A 89 12.85 4.65 8.75
CA ALA A 89 13.63 3.48 8.36
C ALA A 89 14.94 3.33 9.16
N ASN A 90 15.65 4.44 9.36
CA ASN A 90 16.98 4.46 10.00
C ASN A 90 16.95 4.92 11.47
N GLU A 91 15.77 5.01 12.09
CA GLU A 91 15.61 5.44 13.48
C GLU A 91 15.20 4.28 14.38
N THR A 92 15.52 4.38 15.67
CA THR A 92 15.15 3.40 16.69
C THR A 92 14.00 3.87 17.57
N ALA A 93 13.73 5.18 17.60
CA ALA A 93 12.68 5.77 18.41
C ALA A 93 11.45 6.11 17.58
N VAL A 94 10.27 5.83 18.14
CA VAL A 94 8.99 6.25 17.57
C VAL A 94 8.76 7.74 17.78
N ARG A 95 8.04 8.36 16.84
CA ARG A 95 7.54 9.73 16.92
C ARG A 95 6.03 9.71 16.91
N GLY A 96 5.42 10.72 17.54
CA GLY A 96 3.95 10.80 17.62
C GLY A 96 3.34 9.93 18.70
N ALA A 97 4.16 9.41 19.63
CA ALA A 97 3.74 8.52 20.71
C ALA A 97 4.05 9.08 22.10
N VAL A 98 3.27 8.64 23.08
CA VAL A 98 3.44 8.97 24.51
C VAL A 98 3.43 7.67 25.34
N GLY A 99 4.20 7.65 26.43
CA GLY A 99 4.33 6.49 27.30
C GLY A 99 5.66 6.47 28.05
N GLU A 100 5.82 5.48 28.93
CA GLU A 100 7.10 5.25 29.61
C GLU A 100 8.17 4.77 28.63
N PRO A 101 9.47 4.96 28.91
CA PRO A 101 10.54 4.55 28.01
C PRO A 101 10.48 3.07 27.57
N ALA A 102 10.07 2.17 28.48
CA ALA A 102 9.89 0.76 28.16
C ALA A 102 8.76 0.52 27.15
N ASP A 103 7.63 1.21 27.30
CA ASP A 103 6.51 1.08 26.37
C ASP A 103 6.85 1.65 24.99
N LEU A 104 7.57 2.77 24.94
CA LEU A 104 8.02 3.36 23.68
C LEU A 104 9.02 2.45 22.94
N ALA A 105 9.87 1.73 23.68
CA ALA A 105 10.78 0.75 23.12
C ALA A 105 10.01 -0.47 22.56
N ASP A 106 9.04 -0.99 23.30
CA ASP A 106 8.17 -2.08 22.83
C ASP A 106 7.36 -1.68 21.59
N LEU A 107 6.87 -0.44 21.56
CA LEU A 107 6.15 0.12 20.41
C LEU A 107 7.05 0.27 19.18
N ALA A 108 8.30 0.71 19.36
CA ALA A 108 9.29 0.74 18.30
C ALA A 108 9.61 -0.65 17.75
N ALA A 109 9.71 -1.65 18.63
CA ALA A 109 9.96 -3.04 18.25
C ALA A 109 8.81 -3.62 17.40
N LEU A 110 7.56 -3.38 17.80
CA LEU A 110 6.37 -3.76 17.04
C LEU A 110 6.39 -3.17 15.61
N ILE A 111 6.59 -1.86 15.51
CA ILE A 111 6.59 -1.16 14.21
C ILE A 111 7.77 -1.63 13.34
N ARG A 112 8.94 -1.88 13.94
CA ARG A 112 10.10 -2.44 13.25
C ARG A 112 9.80 -3.84 12.69
N ARG A 113 9.18 -4.71 13.51
CA ARG A 113 8.82 -6.08 13.12
C ARG A 113 7.86 -6.10 11.93
N TYR A 114 6.85 -5.22 11.94
CA TYR A 114 5.95 -5.06 10.79
C TYR A 114 6.70 -4.61 9.54
N ALA A 115 7.55 -3.61 9.70
CA ALA A 115 8.31 -3.06 8.59
C ALA A 115 9.29 -4.08 7.98
N ASP A 116 9.90 -4.94 8.80
CA ASP A 116 10.77 -6.03 8.32
C ASP A 116 9.95 -7.13 7.63
N ALA A 117 8.76 -7.43 8.13
CA ALA A 117 7.85 -8.39 7.51
C ALA A 117 7.38 -7.91 6.13
N ALA A 118 6.98 -6.64 6.02
CA ALA A 118 6.56 -6.03 4.75
C ALA A 118 7.70 -5.99 3.73
N GLU A 119 8.93 -5.66 4.16
CA GLU A 119 10.09 -5.71 3.29
C GLU A 119 10.38 -7.13 2.79
N ARG A 120 10.34 -8.13 3.69
CA ARG A 120 10.48 -9.54 3.29
C ARG A 120 9.42 -9.95 2.27
N LEU A 121 8.15 -9.60 2.49
CA LEU A 121 7.07 -9.94 1.57
C LEU A 121 7.34 -9.39 0.16
N VAL A 122 7.72 -8.11 0.07
CA VAL A 122 8.04 -7.46 -1.21
C VAL A 122 9.23 -8.14 -1.89
N LEU A 123 10.30 -8.41 -1.15
CA LEU A 123 11.51 -9.04 -1.71
C LEU A 123 11.29 -10.51 -2.10
N THR A 124 10.41 -11.23 -1.41
CA THR A 124 10.05 -12.60 -1.76
C THR A 124 9.18 -12.65 -3.01
N LEU A 125 8.18 -11.77 -3.13
CA LEU A 125 7.29 -11.72 -4.29
C LEU A 125 7.97 -11.11 -5.53
N PHE A 126 8.81 -10.09 -5.32
CA PHE A 126 9.40 -9.25 -6.36
C PHE A 126 10.90 -9.06 -6.15
N PRO A 127 11.71 -10.13 -6.25
CA PRO A 127 13.15 -10.07 -6.00
C PRO A 127 13.88 -9.03 -6.87
N ASP A 128 13.42 -8.81 -8.10
CA ASP A 128 13.98 -7.83 -9.04
C ASP A 128 13.85 -6.37 -8.54
N TYR A 129 12.95 -6.10 -7.60
CA TYR A 129 12.85 -4.78 -6.97
C TYR A 129 13.93 -4.54 -5.91
N GLY A 130 14.60 -5.59 -5.42
CA GLY A 130 15.55 -5.50 -4.32
C GLY A 130 16.64 -4.42 -4.47
N PRO A 131 17.36 -4.35 -5.61
CA PRO A 131 18.36 -3.31 -5.83
C PRO A 131 17.82 -1.87 -5.85
N HIS A 132 16.50 -1.71 -5.99
CA HIS A 132 15.83 -0.42 -6.15
C HIS A 132 14.92 -0.06 -4.97
N LEU A 133 14.62 -1.02 -4.09
CA LEU A 133 13.72 -0.84 -2.96
C LEU A 133 14.33 0.13 -1.95
N LYS A 134 13.60 1.22 -1.66
CA LYS A 134 13.97 2.20 -0.64
C LYS A 134 12.94 2.17 0.48
N ARG A 135 13.34 1.66 1.63
CA ARG A 135 12.46 1.63 2.80
C ARG A 135 12.20 3.04 3.33
N ALA A 136 10.93 3.36 3.49
CA ALA A 136 10.49 4.63 4.08
C ALA A 136 10.12 4.45 5.58
N GLY A 137 9.50 5.48 6.17
CA GLY A 137 8.95 5.37 7.51
C GLY A 137 7.73 4.44 7.57
N THR A 138 7.60 3.72 8.67
CA THR A 138 6.45 2.86 8.96
C THR A 138 5.54 3.55 9.96
N SER A 139 4.23 3.32 9.84
CA SER A 139 3.22 4.03 10.59
C SER A 139 2.26 3.07 11.28
N LEU A 140 1.99 3.31 12.56
CA LEU A 140 0.89 2.71 13.31
C LEU A 140 -0.24 3.75 13.46
N ARG A 141 -1.48 3.32 13.22
CA ARG A 141 -2.69 4.16 13.29
C ARG A 141 -3.70 3.56 14.27
N PRO A 142 -3.53 3.81 15.58
CA PRO A 142 -4.38 3.19 16.59
C PRO A 142 -5.72 3.93 16.79
N ALA A 143 -5.85 5.15 16.28
CA ALA A 143 -7.08 5.93 16.36
C ALA A 143 -8.06 5.54 15.24
N GLU A 144 -9.35 5.54 15.59
CA GLU A 144 -10.44 5.31 14.65
C GLU A 144 -10.45 6.34 13.51
N ILE A 145 -10.78 5.88 12.29
CA ILE A 145 -10.85 6.74 11.11
C ILE A 145 -12.22 7.41 10.98
N ALA A 146 -13.30 6.75 11.39
CA ALA A 146 -14.64 7.32 11.38
C ALA A 146 -14.69 8.59 12.24
N GLY A 147 -15.32 9.65 11.72
CA GLY A 147 -15.44 10.94 12.43
C GLY A 147 -14.15 11.77 12.51
N ARG A 148 -13.07 11.34 11.85
CA ARG A 148 -11.81 12.09 11.87
C ARG A 148 -11.94 13.39 11.06
N PRO A 149 -11.67 14.57 11.65
CA PRO A 149 -11.69 15.82 10.90
C PRO A 149 -10.62 15.82 9.82
N VAL A 150 -11.04 16.09 8.59
CA VAL A 150 -10.18 16.36 7.45
C VAL A 150 -10.16 17.87 7.22
N SER A 151 -8.96 18.41 7.06
CA SER A 151 -8.70 19.81 6.69
C SER A 151 -8.71 19.98 5.19
#